data_AF-A0A2E2Y2B9-F1
#
_entry.id   AF-A0A2E2Y2B9-F1
#
_cell.length_a   1.000
_cell.length_b   1.000
_cell.length_c   1.000
_cell.angle_alpha   90.00
_cell.angle_beta   90.00
_cell.angle_gamma   90.00
#
_symmetry.space_group_name_H-M   'P 1'
#
loop_
_entity.id
_entity.type
_entity.pdbx_description
1 polymer ?
#
loop_
_entity_poly.entity_id
_entity_poly.type
_entity_poly.pdbx_seq_one_letter_code
_entity_poly.pdbx_strand_id
1 'polypeptide(L)'
;MRTRIHHLRTWQLMLLFGMLLGVSSGCFSPPADFQFNWVYLAVQEQQLGTPDDPAAFSDEQRRNVAEILQATFGTPQDPRLPGGLEDANPEDLVNLYGLRLAAGPVGHDKVTREPRGLYRQHCAHCHGVTGDGMGPTAGFLNPYPRDYRPGMYKFKLTKSTQKPSKADLLRTLRKGIPGTAMPSFRVLPEDELSALVDYVIYLSLRGEVERELISLLSGLEEGALLLDPRQKSTDSEGYGESTALVKESIQNVFMKWSISEPAVIPAPPAWWQTLNNGQLDYSSAEAVEVHDRGLALFRGKAGCISCHGETALGDGNVSNYDKWTEQLVDAKGRTEEDRLEPYRTSFQKYGALLPRPIRPRNLRQGVYRGGRRPIDLYHRISQGINGTPMPNQEQTLTAEEIWSLVFYVRSLPFEHASRPAGVRNLDRERPN
;
A
#
# COMPACT_ATOMS: atom_id res chain seq x y z
N MET A 1 -37.77 -24.58 66.14
CA MET A 1 -36.88 -23.43 65.90
C MET A 1 -35.46 -23.82 65.45
N ARG A 2 -35.27 -24.93 64.71
CA ARG A 2 -33.92 -25.44 64.32
C ARG A 2 -33.74 -25.80 62.84
N THR A 3 -34.76 -25.64 61.99
CA THR A 3 -34.71 -26.08 60.57
C THR A 3 -34.61 -24.94 59.55
N ARG A 4 -34.66 -23.66 59.96
CA ARG A 4 -34.55 -22.50 59.03
C ARG A 4 -33.14 -21.92 58.87
N ILE A 5 -32.14 -22.41 59.60
CA ILE A 5 -30.78 -21.82 59.62
C ILE A 5 -29.84 -22.49 58.58
N HIS A 6 -30.14 -23.70 58.12
CA HIS A 6 -29.30 -24.41 57.15
C HIS A 6 -29.48 -23.96 55.69
N HIS A 7 -30.65 -23.42 55.32
CA HIS A 7 -30.90 -22.99 53.93
C HIS A 7 -30.27 -21.62 53.57
N LEU A 8 -30.04 -20.73 54.53
CA LEU A 8 -29.39 -19.44 54.25
C LEU A 8 -27.88 -19.57 54.02
N ARG A 9 -27.21 -20.53 54.68
CA ARG A 9 -25.75 -20.72 54.53
C ARG A 9 -25.37 -21.37 53.20
N THR A 10 -26.20 -22.27 52.66
CA THR A 10 -25.94 -22.92 51.37
C THR A 10 -26.16 -21.97 50.19
N TRP A 11 -27.12 -21.06 50.27
CA TRP A 11 -27.34 -20.03 49.24
C TRP A 11 -26.24 -18.97 49.20
N GLN A 12 -25.73 -18.53 50.36
CA GLN A 12 -24.61 -17.58 50.42
C GLN A 12 -23.29 -18.19 49.93
N LEU A 13 -23.05 -19.48 50.17
CA LEU A 13 -21.89 -20.21 49.63
C LEU A 13 -21.99 -20.45 48.12
N MET A 14 -23.19 -20.71 47.58
CA MET A 14 -23.41 -20.80 46.13
C MET A 14 -23.25 -19.45 45.41
N LEU A 15 -23.68 -18.35 46.03
CA LEU A 15 -23.47 -17.00 45.48
C LEU A 15 -22.00 -16.59 45.50
N LEU A 16 -21.24 -16.93 46.54
CA LEU A 16 -19.79 -16.69 46.59
C LEU A 16 -19.01 -17.55 45.57
N PHE A 17 -19.43 -18.80 45.33
CA PHE A 17 -18.81 -19.66 44.31
C PHE A 17 -19.17 -19.21 42.89
N GLY A 18 -20.39 -18.72 42.66
CA GLY A 18 -20.81 -18.09 41.40
C GLY A 18 -20.12 -16.76 41.12
N MET A 19 -19.78 -15.99 42.17
CA MET A 19 -19.02 -14.73 42.03
C MET A 19 -17.52 -14.98 41.82
N LEU A 20 -16.95 -16.08 42.34
CA LEU A 20 -15.56 -16.48 42.09
C LEU A 20 -15.35 -17.10 40.69
N LEU A 21 -16.36 -17.77 40.13
CA LEU A 21 -16.34 -18.27 38.74
C LEU A 21 -16.59 -17.17 37.70
N GLY A 22 -17.12 -16.00 38.11
CA GLY A 22 -17.37 -14.85 37.25
C GLY A 22 -16.18 -13.91 37.04
N VAL A 23 -15.04 -14.15 37.71
CA VAL A 23 -13.86 -13.25 37.65
C VAL A 23 -12.72 -13.81 36.78
N SER A 24 -12.79 -15.08 36.34
CA SER A 24 -11.74 -15.72 35.54
C SER A 24 -11.99 -15.72 34.02
N SER A 25 -13.14 -15.28 33.54
CA SER A 25 -13.38 -15.01 32.12
C SER A 25 -12.84 -13.63 31.75
N GLY A 26 -11.54 -13.42 31.98
CA GLY A 26 -10.83 -12.34 31.30
C GLY A 26 -11.04 -12.51 29.80
N CYS A 27 -11.39 -11.44 29.09
CA CYS A 27 -11.51 -11.42 27.64
C CYS A 27 -10.17 -11.79 27.00
N PHE A 28 -9.90 -13.09 26.87
CA PHE A 28 -8.71 -13.60 26.23
C PHE A 28 -8.98 -13.59 24.74
N SER A 29 -8.73 -12.46 24.09
CA SER A 29 -8.65 -12.44 22.63
C SER A 29 -7.45 -13.30 22.20
N PRO A 30 -7.60 -14.18 21.21
CA PRO A 30 -6.46 -14.94 20.70
C PRO A 30 -5.34 -13.98 20.25
N PRO A 31 -4.07 -14.40 20.33
CA PRO A 31 -2.96 -13.62 19.79
C PRO A 31 -3.24 -13.24 18.33
N ALA A 32 -2.84 -12.03 17.94
CA ALA A 32 -3.05 -11.59 16.56
C ALA A 32 -2.14 -12.39 15.64
N ASP A 33 -2.65 -12.83 14.50
CA ASP A 33 -1.90 -13.63 13.54
C ASP A 33 -1.81 -12.93 12.18
N PHE A 34 -0.75 -13.22 11.44
CA PHE A 34 -0.63 -12.80 10.05
C PHE A 34 -1.53 -13.65 9.17
N GLN A 35 -2.71 -13.12 8.84
CA GLN A 35 -3.66 -13.76 7.93
C GLN A 35 -3.01 -14.12 6.60
N PHE A 36 -3.20 -15.37 6.16
CA PHE A 36 -2.75 -15.85 4.86
C PHE A 36 -3.39 -15.04 3.72
N ASN A 37 -2.66 -14.84 2.63
CA ASN A 37 -3.13 -14.06 1.49
C ASN A 37 -4.09 -14.84 0.58
N TRP A 38 -5.26 -15.17 1.14
CA TRP A 38 -6.33 -15.92 0.48
C TRP A 38 -6.81 -15.28 -0.84
N VAL A 39 -6.86 -13.95 -0.88
CA VAL A 39 -7.27 -13.21 -2.09
C VAL A 39 -6.28 -13.46 -3.23
N TYR A 40 -4.97 -13.39 -2.95
CA TYR A 40 -3.97 -13.64 -4.00
C TYR A 40 -3.86 -15.13 -4.36
N LEU A 41 -4.03 -16.03 -3.39
CA LEU A 41 -4.15 -17.46 -3.68
C LEU A 41 -5.28 -17.72 -4.68
N ALA A 42 -6.48 -17.17 -4.44
CA ALA A 42 -7.61 -17.30 -5.35
C ALA A 42 -7.34 -16.71 -6.75
N VAL A 43 -6.57 -15.61 -6.82
CA VAL A 43 -6.14 -15.05 -8.12
C VAL A 43 -5.26 -16.06 -8.88
N GLN A 44 -4.35 -16.75 -8.18
CA GLN A 44 -3.50 -17.77 -8.80
C GLN A 44 -4.28 -19.03 -9.19
N GLU A 45 -5.18 -19.50 -8.32
CA GLU A 45 -6.10 -20.62 -8.58
C GLU A 45 -6.96 -20.37 -9.83
N GLN A 46 -7.48 -19.15 -10.01
CA GLN A 46 -8.23 -18.77 -11.21
C GLN A 46 -7.35 -18.67 -12.48
N GLN A 47 -6.07 -18.35 -12.35
CA GLN A 47 -5.14 -18.30 -13.48
C GLN A 47 -4.71 -19.69 -13.95
N LEU A 48 -4.67 -20.66 -13.03
CA LEU A 48 -4.33 -22.06 -13.32
C LEU A 48 -5.51 -22.88 -13.84
N GLY A 49 -6.71 -22.60 -13.31
CA GLY A 49 -7.94 -23.26 -13.73
C GLY A 49 -8.72 -22.49 -14.79
N THR A 50 -10.00 -22.84 -14.91
CA THR A 50 -10.98 -22.05 -15.66
C THR A 50 -11.90 -21.33 -14.68
N PRO A 51 -12.63 -20.27 -15.10
CA PRO A 51 -13.60 -19.61 -14.21
C PRO A 51 -14.64 -20.55 -13.60
N ASP A 52 -14.99 -21.64 -14.29
CA ASP A 52 -15.97 -22.64 -13.85
C ASP A 52 -15.35 -23.81 -13.07
N ASP A 53 -14.02 -23.97 -13.14
CA ASP A 53 -13.23 -24.99 -12.45
C ASP A 53 -11.85 -24.44 -12.07
N PRO A 54 -11.76 -23.60 -11.02
CA PRO A 54 -10.48 -23.07 -10.57
C PRO A 54 -9.66 -24.20 -9.96
N ALA A 55 -8.40 -24.33 -10.36
CA ALA A 55 -7.47 -25.25 -9.71
C ALA A 55 -7.40 -24.88 -8.22
N ALA A 56 -7.41 -25.85 -7.32
CA ALA A 56 -7.39 -25.58 -5.88
C ALA A 56 -6.11 -26.12 -5.26
N PHE A 57 -5.35 -25.27 -4.59
CA PHE A 57 -4.19 -25.74 -3.83
C PHE A 57 -4.66 -26.54 -2.62
N SER A 58 -3.97 -27.64 -2.33
CA SER A 58 -4.31 -28.50 -1.21
C SER A 58 -4.06 -27.81 0.14
N ASP A 59 -4.71 -28.28 1.21
CA ASP A 59 -4.44 -27.79 2.57
C ASP A 59 -2.98 -28.03 3.00
N GLU A 60 -2.33 -29.05 2.46
CA GLU A 60 -0.91 -29.32 2.71
C GLU A 60 -0.03 -28.27 2.02
N GLN A 61 -0.30 -27.93 0.76
CA GLN A 61 0.42 -26.87 0.03
C GLN A 61 0.25 -25.50 0.68
N ARG A 62 -0.98 -25.15 1.07
CA ARG A 62 -1.28 -23.90 1.78
C ARG A 62 -0.55 -23.80 3.12
N ARG A 63 -0.56 -24.89 3.90
CA ARG A 63 0.19 -24.96 5.17
C ARG A 63 1.69 -24.85 4.94
N ASN A 64 2.23 -25.48 3.90
CA ASN A 64 3.65 -25.42 3.57
C ASN A 64 4.13 -23.97 3.34
N VAL A 65 3.37 -23.15 2.60
CA VAL A 65 3.68 -21.72 2.45
C VAL A 65 3.59 -20.97 3.79
N ALA A 66 2.53 -21.22 4.56
CA ALA A 66 2.35 -20.55 5.85
C ALA A 66 3.47 -20.87 6.85
N GLU A 67 3.92 -22.13 6.89
CA GLU A 67 5.03 -22.59 7.72
C GLU A 67 6.37 -21.96 7.30
N ILE A 68 6.65 -21.88 5.99
CA ILE A 68 7.83 -21.18 5.47
C ILE A 68 7.80 -19.70 5.89
N LEU A 69 6.66 -19.02 5.75
CA LEU A 69 6.51 -17.63 6.14
C LEU A 69 6.67 -17.42 7.65
N GLN A 70 6.08 -18.27 8.48
CA GLN A 70 6.19 -18.18 9.92
C GLN A 70 7.62 -18.48 10.39
N ALA A 71 8.32 -19.44 9.76
CA ALA A 71 9.73 -19.71 10.05
C ALA A 71 10.63 -18.52 9.66
N THR A 72 10.34 -17.89 8.52
CA THR A 72 11.14 -16.80 7.94
C THR A 72 10.92 -15.47 8.66
N PHE A 73 9.67 -15.13 8.95
CA PHE A 73 9.26 -13.81 9.43
C PHE A 73 8.68 -13.83 10.85
N GLY A 74 8.36 -14.98 11.43
CA GLY A 74 7.77 -15.05 12.76
C GLY A 74 6.29 -14.61 12.79
N THR A 75 5.89 -13.94 13.86
CA THR A 75 4.47 -13.59 14.14
C THR A 75 4.29 -12.09 14.35
N PRO A 76 3.05 -11.56 14.37
CA PRO A 76 2.84 -10.14 14.68
C PRO A 76 3.25 -9.73 16.09
N GLN A 77 3.58 -10.67 16.99
CA GLN A 77 4.12 -10.40 18.32
C GLN A 77 5.63 -10.57 18.40
N ASP A 78 6.18 -11.51 17.64
CA ASP A 78 7.59 -11.86 17.61
C ASP A 78 8.08 -11.87 16.16
N PRO A 79 8.29 -10.68 15.53
CA PRO A 79 8.77 -10.60 14.16
C PRO A 79 10.24 -11.03 14.09
N ARG A 80 10.59 -11.69 12.99
CA ARG A 80 11.91 -12.21 12.68
C ARG A 80 12.36 -11.77 11.30
N LEU A 81 13.66 -11.84 11.06
CA LEU A 81 14.24 -11.62 9.75
C LEU A 81 14.90 -12.92 9.27
N PRO A 82 14.88 -13.21 7.97
CA PRO A 82 15.58 -14.36 7.42
C PRO A 82 17.08 -14.28 7.70
N GLY A 83 17.69 -15.40 8.10
CA GLY A 83 19.15 -15.52 8.17
C GLY A 83 19.73 -16.08 6.88
N GLY A 84 21.03 -15.85 6.65
CA GLY A 84 21.79 -16.57 5.63
C GLY A 84 21.53 -16.17 4.18
N LEU A 85 20.90 -15.03 3.92
CA LEU A 85 20.82 -14.45 2.58
C LEU A 85 22.22 -13.94 2.17
N GLU A 86 22.71 -14.34 1.00
CA GLU A 86 24.08 -14.10 0.53
C GLU A 86 24.25 -12.70 -0.05
N ASP A 87 23.28 -12.24 -0.85
CA ASP A 87 23.37 -10.97 -1.61
C ASP A 87 22.51 -9.85 -1.04
N ALA A 88 21.83 -10.07 0.10
CA ALA A 88 21.03 -9.04 0.75
C ALA A 88 20.96 -9.26 2.27
N ASN A 89 21.56 -8.38 3.06
CA ASN A 89 21.42 -8.41 4.51
C ASN A 89 20.10 -7.73 4.94
N PRO A 90 19.14 -8.45 5.57
CA PRO A 90 17.90 -7.87 6.05
C PRO A 90 18.06 -6.69 7.01
N GLU A 91 19.13 -6.68 7.81
CA GLU A 91 19.37 -5.63 8.81
C GLU A 91 19.76 -4.29 8.17
N ASP A 92 20.27 -4.30 6.93
CA ASP A 92 20.52 -3.07 6.17
C ASP A 92 19.19 -2.39 5.77
N LEU A 93 18.11 -3.17 5.67
CA LEU A 93 16.79 -2.70 5.27
C LEU A 93 15.88 -2.34 6.44
N VAL A 94 15.90 -3.09 7.53
CA VAL A 94 14.99 -2.88 8.67
C VAL A 94 15.70 -3.12 9.98
N ASN A 95 15.46 -2.27 10.98
CA ASN A 95 16.06 -2.42 12.30
C ASN A 95 15.20 -3.34 13.17
N LEU A 96 15.75 -4.47 13.61
CA LEU A 96 15.05 -5.44 14.46
C LEU A 96 14.53 -4.83 15.78
N TYR A 97 15.26 -3.88 16.37
CA TYR A 97 14.77 -3.15 17.55
C TYR A 97 13.51 -2.33 17.20
N GLY A 98 13.50 -1.64 16.06
CA GLY A 98 12.32 -0.94 15.55
C GLY A 98 11.14 -1.87 15.31
N LEU A 99 11.38 -3.06 14.78
CA LEU A 99 10.33 -4.07 14.61
C LEU A 99 9.71 -4.48 15.94
N ARG A 100 10.51 -4.66 17.00
CA ARG A 100 10.02 -5.01 18.35
C ARG A 100 9.19 -3.90 18.98
N LEU A 101 9.55 -2.63 18.79
CA LEU A 101 8.74 -1.49 19.23
C LEU A 101 7.39 -1.43 18.50
N ALA A 102 7.37 -1.73 17.20
CA ALA A 102 6.16 -1.67 16.40
C ALA A 102 5.23 -2.88 16.58
N ALA A 103 5.80 -4.05 16.86
CA ALA A 103 5.09 -5.32 16.97
C ALA A 103 4.39 -5.52 18.32
N GLY A 104 3.52 -6.53 18.36
CA GLY A 104 2.87 -6.96 19.59
C GLY A 104 1.68 -6.11 20.03
N PRO A 105 1.00 -6.50 21.12
CA PRO A 105 -0.12 -5.74 21.64
C PRO A 105 0.33 -4.38 22.18
N VAL A 106 -0.51 -3.37 21.98
CA VAL A 106 -0.29 -2.00 22.47
C VAL A 106 0.02 -2.02 23.96
N GLY A 107 1.08 -1.35 24.37
CA GLY A 107 1.47 -1.23 25.77
C GLY A 107 2.89 -0.72 25.92
N HIS A 108 3.52 -1.11 27.02
CA HIS A 108 4.92 -0.80 27.30
C HIS A 108 5.67 -2.07 27.71
N ASP A 109 6.97 -2.10 27.45
CA ASP A 109 7.86 -3.09 28.05
C ASP A 109 7.82 -2.97 29.59
N LYS A 110 7.88 -4.11 30.27
CA LYS A 110 7.76 -4.15 31.73
C LYS A 110 9.01 -3.64 32.44
N VAL A 111 10.18 -3.75 31.79
CA VAL A 111 11.48 -3.42 32.34
C VAL A 111 11.97 -2.08 31.78
N THR A 112 12.07 -1.94 30.46
CA THR A 112 12.62 -0.73 29.81
C THR A 112 11.62 0.42 29.79
N ARG A 113 10.31 0.12 29.94
CA ARG A 113 9.18 1.07 29.83
C ARG A 113 8.99 1.66 28.42
N GLU A 114 9.76 1.20 27.44
CA GLU A 114 9.63 1.60 26.04
C GLU A 114 8.24 1.22 25.49
N PRO A 115 7.67 2.01 24.56
CA PRO A 115 6.40 1.69 23.94
C PRO A 115 6.50 0.40 23.09
N ARG A 116 5.42 -0.36 23.04
CA ARG A 116 5.28 -1.53 22.16
C ARG A 116 3.94 -1.51 21.43
N GLY A 117 3.88 -2.20 20.30
CA GLY A 117 2.65 -2.32 19.51
C GLY A 117 2.28 -1.04 18.77
N LEU A 118 3.25 -0.18 18.43
CA LEU A 118 3.01 1.10 17.75
C LEU A 118 2.16 0.93 16.48
N TYR A 119 2.43 -0.11 15.68
CA TYR A 119 1.67 -0.36 14.46
C TYR A 119 0.21 -0.70 14.75
N ARG A 120 -0.04 -1.50 15.80
CA ARG A 120 -1.41 -1.85 16.22
C ARG A 120 -2.14 -0.65 16.83
N GLN A 121 -1.41 0.25 17.47
CA GLN A 121 -1.95 1.49 18.03
C GLN A 121 -2.35 2.50 16.94
N HIS A 122 -1.55 2.62 15.88
CA HIS A 122 -1.68 3.73 14.93
C HIS A 122 -2.14 3.34 13.52
N CYS A 123 -1.90 2.11 13.08
CA CYS A 123 -2.01 1.75 11.66
C CYS A 123 -3.00 0.60 11.40
N ALA A 124 -3.02 -0.42 12.26
CA ALA A 124 -3.74 -1.68 12.00
C ALA A 124 -5.27 -1.51 11.86
N HIS A 125 -5.85 -0.45 12.43
CA HIS A 125 -7.29 -0.17 12.30
C HIS A 125 -7.71 0.06 10.84
N CYS A 126 -6.81 0.66 10.05
CA CYS A 126 -7.01 0.89 8.62
C CYS A 126 -6.26 -0.14 7.77
N HIS A 127 -4.98 -0.36 8.05
CA HIS A 127 -4.10 -1.18 7.21
C HIS A 127 -4.12 -2.68 7.53
N GLY A 128 -4.83 -3.11 8.58
CA GLY A 128 -4.87 -4.50 9.02
C GLY A 128 -3.57 -4.95 9.71
N VAL A 129 -3.64 -6.02 10.49
CA VAL A 129 -2.46 -6.56 11.21
C VAL A 129 -1.40 -7.09 10.24
N THR A 130 -1.83 -7.72 9.15
CA THR A 130 -0.96 -8.23 8.08
C THR A 130 -0.54 -7.15 7.07
N GLY A 131 -1.05 -5.92 7.20
CA GLY A 131 -0.78 -4.87 6.21
C GLY A 131 -1.54 -5.06 4.91
N ASP A 132 -2.66 -5.78 4.93
CA ASP A 132 -3.48 -6.10 3.75
C ASP A 132 -4.41 -4.95 3.30
N GLY A 133 -4.43 -3.84 4.04
CA GLY A 133 -5.35 -2.74 3.77
C GLY A 133 -6.80 -3.05 4.14
N MET A 134 -7.05 -4.13 4.91
CA MET A 134 -8.38 -4.61 5.29
C MET A 134 -8.62 -4.53 6.80
N GLY A 135 -8.10 -3.46 7.43
CA GLY A 135 -8.43 -3.18 8.83
C GLY A 135 -9.95 -2.94 9.02
N PRO A 136 -10.46 -3.03 10.25
CA PRO A 136 -11.89 -2.95 10.55
C PRO A 136 -12.59 -1.69 10.00
N THR A 137 -11.89 -0.58 9.78
CA THR A 137 -12.48 0.62 9.15
C THR A 137 -12.26 0.72 7.65
N ALA A 138 -11.44 -0.13 7.05
CA ALA A 138 -10.98 0.02 5.67
C ALA A 138 -12.14 0.15 4.67
N GLY A 139 -13.19 -0.67 4.81
CA GLY A 139 -14.35 -0.67 3.91
C GLY A 139 -15.10 0.67 3.85
N PHE A 140 -15.05 1.47 4.91
CA PHE A 140 -15.71 2.78 5.00
C PHE A 140 -14.87 3.94 4.44
N LEU A 141 -13.61 3.70 4.10
CA LEU A 141 -12.69 4.73 3.64
C LEU A 141 -12.69 4.84 2.11
N ASN A 142 -12.54 6.07 1.62
CA ASN A 142 -12.31 6.36 0.21
C ASN A 142 -11.20 7.42 0.06
N PRO A 143 -10.03 7.07 -0.49
CA PRO A 143 -9.64 5.76 -1.03
C PRO A 143 -9.45 4.72 0.09
N TYR A 144 -9.44 3.44 -0.28
CA TYR A 144 -9.06 2.38 0.64
C TYR A 144 -7.62 2.55 1.16
N PRO A 145 -7.32 2.05 2.37
CA PRO A 145 -5.96 1.93 2.88
C PRO A 145 -5.07 1.12 1.92
N ARG A 146 -3.78 1.43 1.94
CA ARG A 146 -2.77 0.73 1.13
C ARG A 146 -2.62 -0.71 1.63
N ASP A 147 -2.80 -1.69 0.74
CA ASP A 147 -2.26 -3.03 0.88
C ASP A 147 -0.74 -2.99 0.63
N TYR A 148 0.04 -3.33 1.65
CA TYR A 148 1.50 -3.33 1.63
C TYR A 148 2.08 -4.61 1.01
N ARG A 149 1.32 -5.71 0.96
CA ARG A 149 1.81 -7.04 0.53
C ARG A 149 2.31 -7.08 -0.92
N PRO A 150 1.78 -6.28 -1.87
CA PRO A 150 2.37 -6.20 -3.21
C PRO A 150 3.64 -5.35 -3.30
N GLY A 151 4.05 -4.67 -2.22
CA GLY A 151 5.21 -3.76 -2.22
C GLY A 151 5.12 -2.60 -3.20
N MET A 152 3.90 -2.14 -3.51
CA MET A 152 3.64 -1.06 -4.48
C MET A 152 3.20 0.23 -3.77
N TYR A 153 3.98 1.30 -3.94
CA TYR A 153 3.75 2.58 -3.25
C TYR A 153 3.55 3.75 -4.22
N LYS A 154 2.46 4.50 -4.06
CA LYS A 154 2.08 5.61 -4.94
C LYS A 154 2.99 6.84 -4.79
N PHE A 155 3.42 7.19 -3.58
CA PHE A 155 4.01 8.51 -3.25
C PHE A 155 5.48 8.44 -2.87
N LYS A 156 6.31 7.97 -3.80
CA LYS A 156 7.76 7.83 -3.64
C LYS A 156 8.56 8.82 -4.49
N LEU A 157 9.84 9.00 -4.16
CA LEU A 157 10.82 9.82 -4.89
C LEU A 157 11.88 8.99 -5.63
N THR A 158 11.76 7.67 -5.60
CA THR A 158 12.60 6.75 -6.37
C THR A 158 12.07 6.55 -7.79
N LYS A 159 12.96 6.12 -8.70
CA LYS A 159 12.61 5.77 -10.10
C LYS A 159 11.39 4.86 -10.18
N SER A 160 10.54 5.01 -11.19
CA SER A 160 9.23 4.33 -11.30
C SER A 160 9.28 2.82 -11.03
N THR A 161 10.30 2.11 -11.50
CA THR A 161 10.46 0.65 -11.33
C THR A 161 10.95 0.21 -9.95
N GLN A 162 11.45 1.13 -9.12
CA GLN A 162 12.10 0.80 -7.84
C GLN A 162 11.16 0.95 -6.63
N LYS A 163 11.55 0.33 -5.52
CA LYS A 163 10.84 0.40 -4.23
C LYS A 163 10.93 1.79 -3.60
N PRO A 164 10.04 2.17 -2.67
CA PRO A 164 10.19 3.43 -1.94
C PRO A 164 11.44 3.38 -1.05
N SER A 165 12.11 4.51 -0.88
CA SER A 165 13.14 4.65 0.16
C SER A 165 12.51 4.76 1.56
N LYS A 166 13.28 4.52 2.63
CA LYS A 166 12.83 4.84 4.01
C LYS A 166 12.40 6.29 4.14
N ALA A 167 13.14 7.20 3.49
CA ALA A 167 12.83 8.63 3.49
C ALA A 167 11.46 8.94 2.85
N ASP A 168 11.04 8.18 1.83
CA ASP A 168 9.72 8.32 1.22
C ASP A 168 8.59 7.93 2.16
N LEU A 169 8.75 6.80 2.86
CA LEU A 169 7.77 6.31 3.82
C LEU A 169 7.70 7.23 5.04
N LEU A 170 8.85 7.66 5.55
CA LEU A 170 8.94 8.62 6.66
C LEU A 170 8.29 9.96 6.30
N ARG A 171 8.53 10.47 5.08
CA ARG A 171 7.88 11.67 4.57
C ARG A 171 6.35 11.50 4.51
N THR A 172 5.88 10.31 4.12
CA THR A 172 4.45 9.99 4.06
C THR A 172 3.83 9.98 5.46
N LEU A 173 4.47 9.33 6.45
CA LEU A 173 3.98 9.34 7.84
C LEU A 173 3.97 10.76 8.43
N ARG A 174 5.04 11.54 8.24
CA ARG A 174 5.13 12.91 8.76
C ARG A 174 4.07 13.83 8.17
N LYS A 175 3.76 13.70 6.88
CA LYS A 175 2.83 14.63 6.19
C LYS A 175 1.38 14.14 6.15
N GLY A 176 1.15 12.84 6.33
CA GLY A 176 -0.10 12.21 5.92
C GLY A 176 -0.31 12.28 4.41
N ILE A 177 -1.50 11.93 3.96
CA ILE A 177 -1.88 11.99 2.55
C ILE A 177 -3.10 12.91 2.41
N PRO A 178 -2.92 14.15 1.90
CA PRO A 178 -4.01 15.11 1.79
C PRO A 178 -5.22 14.58 1.00
N GLY A 179 -6.43 14.79 1.52
CA GLY A 179 -7.67 14.31 0.89
C GLY A 179 -7.86 12.80 0.99
N THR A 180 -7.30 12.16 2.02
CA THR A 180 -7.59 10.78 2.43
C THR A 180 -7.71 10.72 3.96
N ALA A 181 -8.05 9.56 4.50
CA ALA A 181 -8.09 9.31 5.93
C ALA A 181 -6.71 9.05 6.57
N MET A 182 -5.59 9.15 5.83
CA MET A 182 -4.24 8.94 6.37
C MET A 182 -3.71 10.25 6.98
N PRO A 183 -3.70 10.39 8.32
CA PRO A 183 -3.33 11.65 8.98
C PRO A 183 -1.81 11.86 8.99
N SER A 184 -1.38 13.04 9.46
CA SER A 184 0.00 13.29 9.83
C SER A 184 0.31 12.66 11.18
N PHE A 185 1.44 11.95 11.27
CA PHE A 185 1.97 11.36 12.50
C PHE A 185 3.16 12.16 13.07
N ARG A 186 3.34 13.42 12.66
CA ARG A 186 4.46 14.27 13.12
C ARG A 186 4.50 14.51 14.63
N VAL A 187 3.43 14.18 15.35
CA VAL A 187 3.37 14.25 16.80
C VAL A 187 4.17 13.12 17.47
N LEU A 188 4.41 12.01 16.77
CA LEU A 188 5.20 10.89 17.29
C LEU A 188 6.70 11.22 17.27
N PRO A 189 7.47 10.71 18.24
CA PRO A 189 8.93 10.73 18.22
C PRO A 189 9.54 10.13 16.94
N GLU A 190 10.75 10.58 16.57
CA GLU A 190 11.40 10.17 15.32
C GLU A 190 11.83 8.70 15.30
N ASP A 191 12.19 8.14 16.45
CA ASP A 191 12.48 6.72 16.64
C ASP A 191 11.20 5.87 16.49
N GLU A 192 10.07 6.32 17.03
CA GLU A 192 8.77 5.66 16.82
C GLU A 192 8.32 5.72 15.36
N LEU A 193 8.51 6.86 14.68
CA LEU A 193 8.25 6.98 13.24
C LEU A 193 9.15 6.06 12.42
N SER A 194 10.43 5.98 12.77
CA SER A 194 11.39 5.06 12.14
C SER A 194 10.98 3.60 12.35
N ALA A 195 10.56 3.23 13.56
CA ALA A 195 10.06 1.90 13.88
C ALA A 195 8.80 1.53 13.06
N LEU A 196 7.86 2.47 12.90
CA LEU A 196 6.69 2.26 12.04
C LEU A 196 7.07 2.09 10.56
N VAL A 197 8.05 2.86 10.06
CA VAL A 197 8.56 2.70 8.69
C VAL A 197 9.18 1.30 8.51
N ASP A 198 10.05 0.88 9.43
CA ASP A 198 10.67 -0.43 9.38
C ASP A 198 9.63 -1.56 9.41
N TYR A 199 8.59 -1.42 10.24
CA TYR A 199 7.51 -2.40 10.31
C TYR A 199 6.67 -2.45 9.03
N VAL A 200 6.40 -1.31 8.39
CA VAL A 200 5.72 -1.26 7.08
C VAL A 200 6.56 -1.94 5.99
N ILE A 201 7.88 -1.71 5.97
CA ILE A 201 8.79 -2.39 5.03
C ILE A 201 8.78 -3.90 5.31
N TYR A 202 8.85 -4.31 6.56
CA TYR A 202 8.77 -5.71 6.98
C TYR A 202 7.47 -6.39 6.51
N LEU A 203 6.31 -5.72 6.65
CA LEU A 203 5.03 -6.24 6.15
C LEU A 203 5.02 -6.38 4.62
N SER A 204 5.65 -5.46 3.90
CA SER A 204 5.83 -5.58 2.45
C SER A 204 6.76 -6.72 2.06
N LEU A 205 7.91 -6.87 2.72
CA LEU A 205 8.85 -7.95 2.47
C LEU A 205 8.18 -9.31 2.69
N ARG A 206 7.51 -9.49 3.83
CA ARG A 206 6.74 -10.71 4.14
C ARG A 206 5.67 -10.96 3.09
N GLY A 207 4.87 -9.94 2.75
CA GLY A 207 3.77 -10.08 1.82
C GLY A 207 4.20 -10.34 0.37
N GLU A 208 5.33 -9.78 -0.06
CA GLU A 208 5.90 -10.08 -1.38
C GLU A 208 6.46 -11.49 -1.43
N VAL A 209 7.19 -11.93 -0.39
CA VAL A 209 7.63 -13.33 -0.29
C VAL A 209 6.42 -14.27 -0.31
N GLU A 210 5.35 -13.98 0.43
CA GLU A 210 4.12 -14.77 0.39
C GLU A 210 3.56 -14.89 -1.03
N ARG A 211 3.54 -13.80 -1.79
CA ARG A 211 3.09 -13.82 -3.19
C ARG A 211 4.03 -14.60 -4.10
N GLU A 212 5.35 -14.48 -3.93
CA GLU A 212 6.33 -15.24 -4.71
C GLU A 212 6.23 -16.75 -4.40
N LEU A 213 6.08 -17.15 -3.13
CA LEU A 213 5.89 -18.55 -2.74
C LEU A 213 4.59 -19.14 -3.30
N ILE A 214 3.48 -18.38 -3.25
CA ILE A 214 2.23 -18.80 -3.89
C ILE A 214 2.42 -18.92 -5.41
N SER A 215 3.16 -18.00 -6.04
CA SER A 215 3.45 -18.08 -7.48
C SER A 215 4.33 -19.28 -7.84
N LEU A 216 5.27 -19.67 -6.97
CA LEU A 216 6.08 -20.87 -7.16
C LEU A 216 5.24 -22.13 -7.07
N LEU A 217 4.27 -22.19 -6.13
CA LEU A 217 3.34 -23.31 -6.04
C LEU A 217 2.59 -23.53 -7.35
N SER A 218 2.21 -22.46 -8.04
CA SER A 218 1.54 -22.54 -9.34
C SER A 218 2.36 -23.26 -10.43
N GLY A 219 3.69 -23.35 -10.26
CA GLY A 219 4.58 -24.04 -11.18
C GLY A 219 4.88 -25.49 -10.82
N LEU A 220 4.37 -25.98 -9.68
CA LEU A 220 4.61 -27.35 -9.21
C LEU A 220 3.53 -28.32 -9.70
N GLU A 221 3.85 -29.62 -9.68
CA GLU A 221 2.87 -30.69 -9.89
C GLU A 221 1.80 -30.70 -8.79
N GLU A 222 0.62 -31.26 -9.10
CA GLU A 222 -0.49 -31.34 -8.17
C GLU A 222 -0.09 -32.06 -6.87
N GLY A 223 -0.32 -31.41 -5.72
CA GLY A 223 0.02 -31.95 -4.40
C GLY A 223 1.50 -31.83 -4.01
N ALA A 224 2.40 -31.41 -4.91
CA ALA A 224 3.80 -31.18 -4.57
C ALA A 224 3.96 -29.95 -3.66
N LEU A 225 4.91 -30.03 -2.71
CA LEU A 225 5.19 -28.99 -1.71
C LEU A 225 6.43 -28.19 -2.13
N LEU A 226 6.50 -26.91 -1.74
CA LEU A 226 7.70 -26.09 -1.95
C LEU A 226 8.90 -26.66 -1.19
N LEU A 227 8.67 -27.08 0.05
CA LEU A 227 9.65 -27.77 0.87
C LEU A 227 8.99 -28.99 1.50
N ASP A 228 9.28 -30.19 0.98
CA ASP A 228 8.77 -31.43 1.55
C ASP A 228 9.76 -31.99 2.61
N PRO A 229 9.44 -31.96 3.91
CA PRO A 229 10.34 -32.47 4.94
C PRO A 229 10.62 -33.97 4.81
N ARG A 230 9.75 -34.74 4.14
CA ARG A 230 9.92 -36.18 3.91
C ARG A 230 11.13 -36.44 3.02
N GLN A 231 11.36 -35.57 2.03
CA GLN A 231 12.49 -35.65 1.09
C GLN A 231 13.83 -35.44 1.77
N LYS A 232 13.90 -34.70 2.89
CA LYS A 232 15.17 -34.42 3.59
C LYS A 232 16.01 -35.66 3.90
N SER A 233 15.35 -36.80 4.12
CA SER A 233 16.02 -38.09 4.38
C SER A 233 16.04 -39.05 3.19
N THR A 234 15.05 -38.96 2.29
CA THR A 234 14.90 -39.89 1.16
C THR A 234 15.50 -39.38 -0.14
N ASP A 235 15.64 -38.06 -0.29
CA ASP A 235 16.19 -37.34 -1.44
C ASP A 235 16.79 -36.00 -0.96
N SER A 236 17.99 -36.08 -0.38
CA SER A 236 18.66 -34.90 0.18
C SER A 236 19.09 -33.89 -0.87
N GLU A 237 19.37 -34.34 -2.10
CA GLU A 237 19.75 -33.46 -3.21
C GLU A 237 18.55 -32.64 -3.68
N GLY A 238 17.42 -33.27 -3.98
CA GLY A 238 16.19 -32.58 -4.39
C GLY A 238 15.63 -31.64 -3.31
N TYR A 239 15.71 -32.04 -2.04
CA TYR A 239 15.38 -31.16 -0.91
C TYR A 239 16.32 -29.94 -0.84
N GLY A 240 17.61 -30.13 -1.14
CA GLY A 240 18.61 -29.08 -1.21
C GLY A 240 18.31 -28.07 -2.32
N GLU A 241 17.98 -28.54 -3.52
CA GLU A 241 17.57 -27.70 -4.65
C GLU A 241 16.30 -26.90 -4.35
N SER A 242 15.28 -27.53 -3.77
CA SER A 242 14.03 -26.86 -3.38
C SER A 242 14.28 -25.78 -2.32
N THR A 243 15.15 -26.07 -1.35
CA THR A 243 15.58 -25.10 -0.33
C THR A 243 16.31 -23.91 -0.97
N ALA A 244 17.20 -24.17 -1.93
CA ALA A 244 17.91 -23.13 -2.66
C ALA A 244 16.95 -22.23 -3.45
N LEU A 245 15.97 -22.79 -4.15
CA LEU A 245 14.96 -22.05 -4.91
C LEU A 245 14.10 -21.14 -4.02
N VAL A 246 13.64 -21.65 -2.87
CA VAL A 246 12.87 -20.85 -1.90
C VAL A 246 13.74 -19.73 -1.32
N LYS A 247 14.99 -20.03 -0.96
CA LYS A 247 15.95 -19.04 -0.44
C LYS A 247 16.23 -17.95 -1.48
N GLU A 248 16.45 -18.32 -2.74
CA GLU A 248 16.66 -17.40 -3.85
C GLU A 248 15.44 -16.47 -4.05
N SER A 249 14.23 -17.02 -3.97
CA SER A 249 13.00 -16.24 -4.09
C SER A 249 12.86 -15.21 -2.96
N ILE A 250 13.21 -15.58 -1.72
CA ILE A 250 13.27 -14.66 -0.59
C ILE A 250 14.35 -13.59 -0.86
N GLN A 251 15.56 -13.99 -1.24
CA GLN A 251 16.67 -13.07 -1.51
C GLN A 251 16.34 -12.05 -2.60
N ASN A 252 15.69 -12.48 -3.68
CA ASN A 252 15.27 -11.62 -4.79
C ASN A 252 14.31 -10.53 -4.33
N VAL A 253 13.40 -10.82 -3.39
CA VAL A 253 12.52 -9.79 -2.79
C VAL A 253 13.35 -8.78 -2.00
N PHE A 254 14.29 -9.22 -1.15
CA PHE A 254 15.14 -8.33 -0.37
C PHE A 254 16.03 -7.45 -1.26
N MET A 255 16.65 -8.01 -2.30
CA MET A 255 17.46 -7.24 -3.27
C MET A 255 16.66 -6.13 -3.96
N LYS A 256 15.40 -6.40 -4.35
CA LYS A 256 14.51 -5.37 -4.94
C LYS A 256 14.30 -4.18 -3.99
N TRP A 257 14.31 -4.40 -2.67
CA TRP A 257 14.17 -3.36 -1.65
C TRP A 257 15.47 -2.64 -1.31
N SER A 258 16.62 -3.30 -1.45
CA SER A 258 17.94 -2.69 -1.25
C SER A 258 18.27 -1.65 -2.33
N ILE A 259 17.63 -1.73 -3.50
CA ILE A 259 17.81 -0.77 -4.59
C ILE A 259 16.74 0.34 -4.51
N SER A 260 17.16 1.53 -4.08
CA SER A 260 16.27 2.71 -3.96
C SER A 260 16.91 4.00 -4.47
N GLU A 261 17.30 4.00 -5.75
CA GLU A 261 17.85 5.17 -6.40
C GLU A 261 16.81 6.30 -6.52
N PRO A 262 17.12 7.52 -6.03
CA PRO A 262 16.26 8.66 -6.21
C PRO A 262 16.13 8.98 -7.71
N ALA A 263 14.92 9.35 -8.14
CA ALA A 263 14.73 9.91 -9.46
C ALA A 263 15.37 11.30 -9.52
N VAL A 264 16.16 11.54 -10.57
CA VAL A 264 16.78 12.85 -10.79
C VAL A 264 15.71 13.81 -11.30
N ILE A 265 15.53 14.93 -10.60
CA ILE A 265 14.66 16.03 -11.04
C ILE A 265 15.56 17.10 -11.66
N PRO A 266 15.52 17.32 -12.99
CA PRO A 266 16.24 18.40 -13.63
C PRO A 266 15.87 19.76 -13.04
N ALA A 267 16.85 20.66 -13.00
CA ALA A 267 16.59 22.04 -12.61
C ALA A 267 15.50 22.66 -13.51
N PRO A 268 14.63 23.52 -12.96
CA PRO A 268 13.68 24.26 -13.79
C PRO A 268 14.41 25.09 -14.86
N PRO A 269 13.82 25.26 -16.06
CA PRO A 269 14.37 26.13 -17.10
C PRO A 269 14.52 27.58 -16.64
N ALA A 270 15.31 28.39 -17.37
CA ALA A 270 15.56 29.79 -17.01
C ALA A 270 14.28 30.61 -16.84
N TRP A 271 13.30 30.42 -17.75
CA TRP A 271 11.99 31.09 -17.69
C TRP A 271 11.23 30.81 -16.38
N TRP A 272 11.45 29.64 -15.75
CA TRP A 272 10.79 29.31 -14.50
C TRP A 272 11.20 30.27 -13.38
N GLN A 273 12.47 30.69 -13.36
CA GLN A 273 12.96 31.62 -12.34
C GLN A 273 12.35 33.01 -12.53
N THR A 274 12.25 33.48 -13.77
CA THR A 274 11.58 34.74 -14.13
C THR A 274 10.13 34.75 -13.69
N LEU A 275 9.40 33.65 -13.90
CA LEU A 275 7.98 33.53 -13.60
C LEU A 275 7.68 33.12 -12.14
N ASN A 276 8.69 32.78 -11.33
CA ASN A 276 8.50 32.24 -9.98
C ASN A 276 9.36 32.97 -8.93
N ASN A 277 9.14 34.27 -8.76
CA ASN A 277 9.80 35.09 -7.73
C ASN A 277 9.02 35.04 -6.39
N GLY A 278 8.94 33.86 -5.77
CA GLY A 278 8.19 33.61 -4.53
C GLY A 278 6.71 33.28 -4.72
N GLN A 279 6.10 33.76 -5.80
CA GLN A 279 4.77 33.35 -6.29
C GLN A 279 4.83 33.21 -7.81
N LEU A 280 4.09 32.25 -8.36
CA LEU A 280 3.98 32.12 -9.82
C LEU A 280 3.21 33.30 -10.41
N ASP A 281 3.85 33.98 -11.36
CA ASP A 281 3.20 34.93 -12.25
C ASP A 281 2.55 34.17 -13.40
N TYR A 282 1.26 34.43 -13.60
CA TYR A 282 0.50 33.90 -14.73
C TYR A 282 0.10 35.01 -15.73
N SER A 283 0.51 36.26 -15.52
CA SER A 283 -0.02 37.41 -16.27
C SER A 283 0.88 37.93 -17.39
N SER A 284 2.18 37.70 -17.33
CA SER A 284 3.12 38.13 -18.37
C SER A 284 2.92 37.39 -19.70
N ALA A 285 3.38 38.00 -20.81
CA ALA A 285 3.32 37.37 -22.13
C ALA A 285 4.10 36.04 -22.17
N GLU A 286 5.26 35.98 -21.49
CA GLU A 286 6.04 34.74 -21.33
C GLU A 286 5.26 33.68 -20.54
N ALA A 287 4.56 34.06 -19.46
CA ALA A 287 3.71 33.14 -18.70
C ALA A 287 2.58 32.54 -19.55
N VAL A 288 1.96 33.35 -20.41
CA VAL A 288 0.92 32.87 -21.34
C VAL A 288 1.49 31.85 -22.31
N GLU A 289 2.66 32.11 -22.88
CA GLU A 289 3.30 31.17 -23.81
C GLU A 289 3.61 29.82 -23.14
N VAL A 290 4.20 29.86 -21.93
CA VAL A 290 4.52 28.64 -21.17
C VAL A 290 3.25 27.89 -20.76
N HIS A 291 2.22 28.62 -20.33
CA HIS A 291 0.91 28.06 -20.01
C HIS A 291 0.32 27.32 -21.22
N ASP A 292 0.26 27.96 -22.38
CA ASP A 292 -0.35 27.41 -23.59
C ASP A 292 0.43 26.19 -24.11
N ARG A 293 1.77 26.20 -23.96
CA ARG A 293 2.61 25.02 -24.20
C ARG A 293 2.23 23.86 -23.29
N GLY A 294 2.08 24.12 -21.99
CA GLY A 294 1.63 23.12 -21.02
C GLY A 294 0.23 22.56 -21.33
N LEU A 295 -0.72 23.43 -21.68
CA LEU A 295 -2.07 23.04 -22.09
C LEU A 295 -2.06 22.18 -23.36
N ALA A 296 -1.26 22.56 -24.37
CA ALA A 296 -1.11 21.79 -25.60
C ALA A 296 -0.53 20.40 -25.34
N LEU A 297 0.45 20.28 -24.46
CA LEU A 297 0.99 18.99 -24.02
C LEU A 297 -0.06 18.15 -23.30
N PHE A 298 -0.82 18.77 -22.38
CA PHE A 298 -1.86 18.10 -21.59
C PHE A 298 -2.95 17.49 -22.48
N ARG A 299 -3.34 18.19 -23.55
CA ARG A 299 -4.36 17.75 -24.53
C ARG A 299 -3.80 16.82 -25.60
N GLY A 300 -2.54 17.00 -25.99
CA GLY A 300 -1.90 16.28 -27.07
C GLY A 300 -0.91 15.24 -26.56
N LYS A 301 0.38 15.53 -26.72
CA LYS A 301 1.50 14.59 -26.57
C LYS A 301 1.51 13.81 -25.24
N ALA A 302 1.13 14.44 -24.14
CA ALA A 302 1.12 13.79 -22.83
C ALA A 302 -0.13 12.91 -22.58
N GLY A 303 -1.19 13.08 -23.37
CA GLY A 303 -2.43 12.31 -23.27
C GLY A 303 -3.19 12.45 -21.94
N CYS A 304 -2.90 13.49 -21.14
CA CYS A 304 -3.41 13.64 -19.78
C CYS A 304 -4.94 13.80 -19.75
N ILE A 305 -5.49 14.43 -20.78
CA ILE A 305 -6.93 14.63 -20.98
C ILE A 305 -7.74 13.33 -20.97
N SER A 306 -7.16 12.21 -21.41
CA SER A 306 -7.85 10.92 -21.48
C SER A 306 -8.40 10.46 -20.12
N CYS A 307 -7.74 10.84 -19.03
CA CYS A 307 -8.14 10.52 -17.67
C CYS A 307 -8.59 11.76 -16.90
N HIS A 308 -7.85 12.87 -17.01
CA HIS A 308 -8.16 14.07 -16.23
C HIS A 308 -9.27 14.95 -16.82
N GLY A 309 -9.67 14.72 -18.08
CA GLY A 309 -10.73 15.43 -18.81
C GLY A 309 -10.31 16.82 -19.32
N GLU A 310 -11.05 17.40 -20.28
CA GLU A 310 -10.80 18.78 -20.76
C GLU A 310 -10.83 19.81 -19.63
N THR A 311 -11.69 19.57 -18.63
CA THR A 311 -11.91 20.47 -17.50
C THR A 311 -10.85 20.31 -16.40
N ALA A 312 -10.03 19.26 -16.47
CA ALA A 312 -9.09 18.83 -15.43
C ALA A 312 -9.76 18.50 -14.07
N LEU A 313 -11.07 18.21 -14.06
CA LEU A 313 -11.82 17.81 -12.87
C LEU A 313 -11.63 16.32 -12.51
N GLY A 314 -10.99 15.53 -13.39
CA GLY A 314 -10.92 14.08 -13.25
C GLY A 314 -12.16 13.38 -13.81
N ASP A 315 -12.74 13.97 -14.86
CA ASP A 315 -13.99 13.61 -15.52
C ASP A 315 -13.77 12.99 -16.93
N GLY A 316 -12.54 12.58 -17.24
CA GLY A 316 -12.23 11.75 -18.41
C GLY A 316 -12.60 10.28 -18.18
N ASN A 317 -11.69 9.35 -18.48
CA ASN A 317 -11.89 7.94 -18.16
C ASN A 317 -11.88 7.70 -16.65
N VAL A 318 -13.06 7.38 -16.11
CA VAL A 318 -13.31 7.09 -14.69
C VAL A 318 -13.53 5.60 -14.40
N SER A 319 -13.29 4.73 -15.40
CA SER A 319 -13.60 3.30 -15.33
C SER A 319 -12.39 2.41 -15.01
N ASN A 320 -11.19 2.99 -14.97
CA ASN A 320 -9.96 2.26 -14.69
C ASN A 320 -9.86 1.90 -13.20
N TYR A 321 -9.23 0.76 -12.92
CA TYR A 321 -8.88 0.33 -11.56
C TYR A 321 -7.39 0.60 -11.28
N ASP A 322 -7.00 0.53 -10.02
CA ASP A 322 -5.58 0.43 -9.67
C ASP A 322 -5.12 -1.02 -9.74
N LYS A 323 -3.80 -1.25 -9.87
CA LYS A 323 -3.25 -2.57 -10.24
C LYS A 323 -3.61 -3.70 -9.27
N TRP A 324 -3.74 -3.41 -7.97
CA TRP A 324 -4.12 -4.41 -6.96
C TRP A 324 -5.63 -4.72 -6.95
N THR A 325 -6.44 -3.86 -7.55
CA THR A 325 -7.88 -4.10 -7.73
C THR A 325 -8.19 -4.67 -9.11
N GLU A 326 -7.39 -4.33 -10.12
CA GLU A 326 -7.51 -4.81 -11.50
C GLU A 326 -7.46 -6.34 -11.60
N GLN A 327 -6.63 -6.99 -10.76
CA GLN A 327 -6.57 -8.45 -10.65
C GLN A 327 -7.86 -9.10 -10.10
N LEU A 328 -8.80 -8.32 -9.58
CA LEU A 328 -10.05 -8.81 -8.97
C LEU A 328 -11.28 -8.61 -9.87
N VAL A 329 -11.11 -8.03 -11.05
CA VAL A 329 -12.19 -7.67 -11.96
C VAL A 329 -11.91 -8.21 -13.36
N ASP A 330 -12.97 -8.44 -14.15
CA ASP A 330 -12.82 -8.71 -15.57
C ASP A 330 -12.74 -7.40 -16.35
N ALA A 331 -11.54 -7.03 -16.81
CA ALA A 331 -11.34 -5.82 -17.61
C ALA A 331 -12.10 -5.84 -18.95
N LYS A 332 -12.53 -7.01 -19.44
CA LYS A 332 -13.30 -7.16 -20.70
C LYS A 332 -14.80 -7.06 -20.49
N GLY A 333 -15.27 -7.04 -19.24
CA GLY A 333 -16.69 -6.93 -18.90
C GLY A 333 -17.34 -5.69 -19.50
N ARG A 334 -18.52 -5.85 -20.12
CA ARG A 334 -19.25 -4.77 -20.80
C ARG A 334 -20.09 -3.96 -19.83
N THR A 335 -20.62 -4.60 -18.80
CA THR A 335 -21.36 -3.95 -17.70
C THR A 335 -20.52 -3.92 -16.41
N GLU A 336 -20.92 -3.10 -15.44
CA GLU A 336 -20.32 -3.15 -14.09
C GLU A 336 -20.55 -4.51 -13.41
N GLU A 337 -21.68 -5.15 -13.70
CA GLU A 337 -22.00 -6.49 -13.21
C GLU A 337 -21.01 -7.52 -13.74
N ASP A 338 -20.79 -7.55 -15.07
CA ASP A 338 -19.81 -8.44 -15.73
C ASP A 338 -18.41 -8.25 -15.14
N ARG A 339 -17.98 -6.98 -14.97
CA ARG A 339 -16.64 -6.65 -14.46
C ARG A 339 -16.43 -7.15 -13.03
N LEU A 340 -17.48 -7.09 -12.20
CA LEU A 340 -17.43 -7.48 -10.79
C LEU A 340 -17.72 -8.96 -10.57
N GLU A 341 -18.03 -9.74 -11.61
CA GLU A 341 -18.38 -11.15 -11.44
C GLU A 341 -17.25 -11.98 -10.81
N PRO A 342 -15.98 -11.89 -11.25
CA PRO A 342 -14.87 -12.59 -10.59
C PRO A 342 -14.73 -12.22 -9.11
N TYR A 343 -15.01 -10.96 -8.77
CA TYR A 343 -15.01 -10.53 -7.37
C TYR A 343 -16.09 -11.22 -6.54
N ARG A 344 -17.33 -11.27 -7.04
CA ARG A 344 -18.46 -11.88 -6.31
C ARG A 344 -18.28 -13.38 -6.13
N THR A 345 -17.79 -14.07 -7.16
CA THR A 345 -17.68 -15.53 -7.17
C THR A 345 -16.43 -16.05 -6.47
N SER A 346 -15.29 -15.35 -6.61
CA SER A 346 -13.99 -15.89 -6.19
C SER A 346 -13.35 -15.15 -5.01
N PHE A 347 -13.54 -13.84 -4.87
CA PHE A 347 -12.72 -13.03 -3.96
C PHE A 347 -13.45 -12.51 -2.72
N GLN A 348 -14.75 -12.23 -2.82
CA GLN A 348 -15.54 -11.67 -1.72
C GLN A 348 -15.55 -12.57 -0.48
N LYS A 349 -15.60 -13.90 -0.68
CA LYS A 349 -15.57 -14.89 0.41
C LYS A 349 -14.31 -14.83 1.28
N TYR A 350 -13.21 -14.28 0.74
CA TYR A 350 -11.94 -14.10 1.44
C TYR A 350 -11.78 -12.70 2.05
N GLY A 351 -12.85 -11.90 2.06
CA GLY A 351 -12.86 -10.57 2.67
C GLY A 351 -12.26 -9.46 1.81
N ALA A 352 -11.97 -9.73 0.52
CA ALA A 352 -11.54 -8.69 -0.40
C ALA A 352 -12.52 -7.51 -0.38
N LEU A 353 -12.01 -6.28 -0.35
CA LEU A 353 -12.86 -5.09 -0.44
C LEU A 353 -13.43 -4.97 -1.85
N LEU A 354 -14.69 -4.53 -1.95
CA LEU A 354 -15.36 -4.28 -3.24
C LEU A 354 -14.48 -3.40 -4.14
N PRO A 355 -14.09 -3.88 -5.33
CA PRO A 355 -13.35 -3.12 -6.32
C PRO A 355 -14.00 -1.77 -6.60
N ARG A 356 -13.20 -0.70 -6.60
CA ARG A 356 -13.66 0.65 -6.93
C ARG A 356 -12.75 1.24 -8.02
N PRO A 357 -13.32 1.81 -9.09
CA PRO A 357 -12.52 2.53 -10.07
C PRO A 357 -11.72 3.66 -9.41
N ILE A 358 -10.46 3.79 -9.80
CA ILE A 358 -9.60 4.86 -9.34
C ILE A 358 -9.88 6.14 -10.12
N ARG A 359 -10.70 7.01 -9.53
CA ARG A 359 -10.99 8.32 -10.13
C ARG A 359 -9.75 9.21 -10.13
N PRO A 360 -9.36 9.78 -11.28
CA PRO A 360 -8.31 10.79 -11.36
C PRO A 360 -8.63 11.99 -10.46
N ARG A 361 -7.58 12.67 -10.00
CA ARG A 361 -7.74 13.80 -9.08
C ARG A 361 -8.33 15.00 -9.84
N ASN A 362 -9.28 15.69 -9.22
CA ASN A 362 -9.62 17.07 -9.57
C ASN A 362 -8.39 17.98 -9.34
N LEU A 363 -7.72 18.34 -10.43
CA LEU A 363 -6.47 19.11 -10.41
C LEU A 363 -6.73 20.59 -10.05
N ARG A 364 -7.96 21.08 -10.25
CA ARG A 364 -8.38 22.45 -9.90
C ARG A 364 -8.52 22.68 -8.40
N GLN A 365 -8.58 21.63 -7.57
CA GLN A 365 -8.64 21.79 -6.12
C GLN A 365 -7.29 22.20 -5.50
N GLY A 366 -6.17 22.10 -6.23
CA GLY A 366 -4.84 22.42 -5.71
C GLY A 366 -4.34 21.50 -4.59
N VAL A 367 -5.08 20.45 -4.26
CA VAL A 367 -4.73 19.45 -3.24
C VAL A 367 -4.29 18.15 -3.90
N TYR A 368 -2.97 17.93 -3.93
CA TYR A 368 -2.33 16.77 -4.54
C TYR A 368 -1.79 15.82 -3.47
N ARG A 369 -2.18 14.54 -3.56
CA ARG A 369 -1.83 13.50 -2.57
C ARG A 369 -0.31 13.27 -2.44
N GLY A 370 0.44 13.44 -3.53
CA GLY A 370 1.90 13.25 -3.57
C GLY A 370 2.72 14.49 -3.22
N GLY A 371 2.09 15.61 -2.84
CA GLY A 371 2.75 16.89 -2.59
C GLY A 371 2.41 17.96 -3.63
N ARG A 372 2.41 19.24 -3.20
CA ARG A 372 2.01 20.40 -4.00
C ARG A 372 3.16 21.26 -4.51
N ARG A 373 4.41 20.95 -4.14
CA ARG A 373 5.56 21.73 -4.60
C ARG A 373 5.77 21.43 -6.09
N PRO A 374 6.32 22.36 -6.88
CA PRO A 374 6.59 22.13 -8.30
C PRO A 374 7.40 20.87 -8.55
N ILE A 375 8.44 20.63 -7.74
CA ILE A 375 9.26 19.41 -7.81
C ILE A 375 8.47 18.14 -7.46
N ASP A 376 7.46 18.23 -6.59
CA ASP A 376 6.60 17.08 -6.28
C ASP A 376 5.75 16.75 -7.52
N LEU A 377 5.15 17.78 -8.15
CA LEU A 377 4.36 17.61 -9.38
C LEU A 377 5.21 17.10 -10.55
N TYR A 378 6.39 17.69 -10.77
CA TYR A 378 7.35 17.24 -11.77
C TYR A 378 7.60 15.75 -11.62
N HIS A 379 7.96 15.32 -10.40
CA HIS A 379 8.25 13.92 -10.14
C HIS A 379 7.04 13.01 -10.41
N ARG A 380 5.81 13.44 -10.09
CA ARG A 380 4.62 12.61 -10.34
C ARG A 380 4.30 12.47 -11.83
N ILE A 381 4.56 13.51 -12.62
CA ILE A 381 4.38 13.49 -14.07
C ILE A 381 5.51 12.66 -14.70
N SER A 382 6.76 12.93 -14.33
CA SER A 382 7.94 12.31 -14.93
C SER A 382 7.98 10.81 -14.60
N GLN A 383 7.81 10.42 -13.34
CA GLN A 383 7.93 9.02 -12.92
C GLN A 383 6.61 8.23 -12.97
N GLY A 384 5.46 8.88 -13.18
CA GLY A 384 4.15 8.25 -13.06
C GLY A 384 3.83 7.81 -11.63
N ILE A 385 2.59 7.35 -11.38
CA ILE A 385 2.16 6.93 -10.03
C ILE A 385 2.02 5.41 -10.01
N ASN A 386 2.95 4.73 -9.34
CA ASN A 386 2.99 3.28 -9.26
C ASN A 386 1.67 2.67 -8.79
N GLY A 387 1.30 1.58 -9.46
CA GLY A 387 0.07 0.86 -9.18
C GLY A 387 -1.21 1.58 -9.61
N THR A 388 -1.11 2.69 -10.35
CA THR A 388 -2.26 3.36 -10.97
C THR A 388 -2.07 3.47 -12.48
N PRO A 389 -3.14 3.79 -13.24
CA PRO A 389 -3.04 4.07 -14.67
C PRO A 389 -2.26 5.34 -15.05
N MET A 390 -1.69 6.09 -14.09
CA MET A 390 -0.94 7.32 -14.38
C MET A 390 0.50 6.98 -14.79
N PRO A 391 0.87 7.12 -16.08
CA PRO A 391 2.11 6.58 -16.62
C PRO A 391 3.33 7.47 -16.31
N ASN A 392 4.52 6.90 -16.49
CA ASN A 392 5.78 7.63 -16.52
C ASN A 392 5.90 8.39 -17.85
N GLN A 393 6.19 9.69 -17.80
CA GLN A 393 6.27 10.56 -18.98
C GLN A 393 7.70 10.87 -19.42
N GLU A 394 8.75 10.40 -18.73
CA GLU A 394 10.14 10.67 -19.10
C GLU A 394 10.54 10.06 -20.45
N GLN A 395 9.84 9.01 -20.89
CA GLN A 395 10.05 8.41 -22.20
C GLN A 395 9.31 9.15 -23.33
N THR A 396 8.35 10.02 -22.98
CA THR A 396 7.47 10.71 -23.93
C THR A 396 7.81 12.19 -24.04
N LEU A 397 8.18 12.82 -22.92
CA LEU A 397 8.33 14.26 -22.79
C LEU A 397 9.75 14.64 -22.38
N THR A 398 10.22 15.79 -22.86
CA THR A 398 11.47 16.39 -22.39
C THR A 398 11.28 17.01 -21.00
N ALA A 399 12.40 17.26 -20.29
CA ALA A 399 12.35 17.91 -18.99
C ALA A 399 11.67 19.30 -19.05
N GLU A 400 11.95 20.08 -20.09
CA GLU A 400 11.32 21.39 -20.29
C GLU A 400 9.80 21.26 -20.53
N GLU A 401 9.37 20.30 -21.34
CA GLU A 401 7.94 20.02 -21.56
C GLU A 401 7.22 19.65 -20.26
N ILE A 402 7.85 18.83 -19.40
CA ILE A 402 7.29 18.49 -18.08
C ILE A 402 7.21 19.73 -17.19
N TRP A 403 8.21 20.61 -17.20
CA TRP A 403 8.15 21.87 -16.45
C TRP A 403 7.02 22.79 -16.94
N SER A 404 6.76 22.86 -18.25
CA SER A 404 5.58 23.57 -18.79
C SER A 404 4.26 22.92 -18.34
N LEU A 405 4.18 21.60 -18.28
CA LEU A 405 3.02 20.90 -17.70
C LEU A 405 2.84 21.22 -16.22
N VAL A 406 3.92 21.27 -15.43
CA VAL A 406 3.87 21.65 -14.02
C VAL A 406 3.35 23.07 -13.87
N PHE A 407 3.80 24.00 -14.73
CA PHE A 407 3.31 25.38 -14.74
C PHE A 407 1.80 25.43 -15.01
N TYR A 408 1.34 24.75 -16.06
CA TYR A 408 -0.09 24.64 -16.40
C TYR A 408 -0.92 23.98 -15.27
N VAL A 409 -0.48 22.84 -14.72
CA VAL A 409 -1.23 22.18 -13.64
C VAL A 409 -1.36 23.08 -12.40
N ARG A 410 -0.39 23.96 -12.16
CA ARG A 410 -0.43 24.94 -11.06
C ARG A 410 -1.30 26.17 -11.36
N SER A 411 -1.62 26.48 -12.62
CA SER A 411 -2.56 27.55 -12.97
C SER A 411 -4.02 27.14 -12.75
N LEU A 412 -4.33 25.84 -12.96
CA LEU A 412 -5.68 25.29 -12.90
C LEU A 412 -6.54 25.71 -11.69
N PRO A 413 -6.02 25.79 -10.44
CA PRO A 413 -6.83 26.23 -9.30
C PRO A 413 -7.28 27.70 -9.36
N PHE A 414 -6.64 28.51 -10.20
CA PHE A 414 -6.92 29.94 -10.36
C PHE A 414 -7.76 30.25 -11.61
N GLU A 415 -8.02 29.25 -12.46
CA GLU A 415 -8.88 29.38 -13.63
C GLU A 415 -10.35 29.08 -13.31
N HIS A 416 -11.29 29.67 -14.06
CA HIS A 416 -12.72 29.37 -13.91
C HIS A 416 -13.12 28.04 -14.56
N ALA A 417 -13.77 27.15 -13.79
CA ALA A 417 -14.25 25.85 -14.27
C ALA A 417 -15.26 25.93 -15.43
N SER A 418 -16.06 27.01 -15.52
CA SER A 418 -17.06 27.24 -16.57
C SER A 418 -16.46 27.73 -17.89
N ARG A 419 -15.16 28.00 -17.93
CA ARG A 419 -14.41 28.47 -19.10
C ARG A 419 -13.04 27.79 -19.10
N PRO A 420 -12.94 26.49 -19.48
CA PRO A 420 -11.64 25.87 -19.73
C PRO A 420 -10.97 26.66 -20.84
N ALA A 421 -10.04 27.56 -20.48
CA ALA A 421 -9.63 28.66 -21.35
C ALA A 421 -9.00 28.12 -22.65
N GLY A 422 -9.67 28.36 -23.78
CA GLY A 422 -9.04 28.42 -25.10
C GLY A 422 -8.67 29.85 -25.50
N VAL A 423 -9.30 30.85 -24.89
CA VAL A 423 -8.95 32.28 -24.91
C VAL A 423 -9.74 32.91 -23.75
N ARG A 424 -9.08 33.51 -22.74
CA ARG A 424 -9.63 34.68 -21.99
C ARG A 424 -8.67 35.21 -20.91
N ASN A 425 -8.58 36.53 -20.88
CA ASN A 425 -7.71 37.38 -20.06
C ASN A 425 -7.50 36.91 -18.62
N LEU A 426 -6.23 36.78 -18.26
CA LEU A 426 -5.71 36.66 -16.91
C LEU A 426 -5.68 38.04 -16.23
N ASP A 427 -6.76 38.82 -16.39
CA ASP A 427 -6.87 40.14 -15.77
C ASP A 427 -7.08 39.97 -14.27
N ARG A 428 -6.02 40.25 -13.52
CA ARG A 428 -6.09 40.67 -12.13
C ARG A 428 -6.77 42.03 -12.07
N GLU A 429 -8.10 42.04 -12.07
CA GLU A 429 -8.82 43.13 -11.43
C GLU A 429 -9.61 42.57 -10.25
N ARG A 430 -9.06 42.76 -9.06
CA ARG A 430 -9.91 43.03 -7.89
C ARG A 430 -10.07 44.54 -7.78
N PRO A 431 -11.27 45.08 -7.98
CA PRO A 431 -11.63 46.36 -7.39
C PRO A 431 -12.49 46.12 -6.14
N ASN A 432 -11.90 46.53 -5.00
CA ASN A 432 -12.45 46.78 -3.66
C ASN A 432 -13.28 45.71 -2.95
#